data_AF-A0A0F9CWJ2-F1
#
_entry.id   AF-A0A0F9CWJ2-F1
#
_cell.length_a   1.000
_cell.length_b   1.000
_cell.length_c   1.000
_cell.angle_alpha   90.00
_cell.angle_beta   90.00
_cell.angle_gamma   90.00
#
_symmetry.space_group_name_H-M   'P 1'
#
loop_
_entity.id
_entity.type
_entity.pdbx_description
1 polymer ?
#
loop_
_entity_poly.entity_id
_entity_poly.type
_entity_poly.pdbx_seq_one_letter_code
_entity_poly.pdbx_strand_id
1 'polypeptide(L)'
;MKSKLEQNIKHAVEVKQCSQCNEIKALSYFNKRYPIGKYRTACKDCAAKSAKRNYDKRRQRGSSKKCLQCGKNVKTDANRFCSSSCSNFYRGYEGENHPRWVGDNISYCGVHSWMNKNFKKSPICNFCKKTPKKGRDGRTNLEWANVSGKYLRDRSDWIILCCKCHKEYDRETYKHRRRAANGQYASN
;
A
#
# COMPACT_ATOMS: atom_id res chain seq x y z
N MET A 1 -65.91 -22.14 -13.50
CA MET A 1 -65.37 -20.89 -12.92
C MET A 1 -64.35 -21.25 -11.84
N LYS A 2 -63.07 -21.41 -12.21
CA LYS A 2 -61.99 -21.62 -11.23
C LYS A 2 -61.77 -20.30 -10.50
N SER A 3 -61.84 -20.36 -9.17
CA SER A 3 -61.99 -19.20 -8.30
C SER A 3 -60.78 -18.26 -8.39
N LYS A 4 -61.04 -16.95 -8.34
CA LYS A 4 -60.04 -15.88 -8.17
C LYS A 4 -59.31 -15.94 -6.81
N LEU A 5 -59.37 -17.06 -6.09
CA LEU A 5 -58.89 -17.19 -4.70
C LEU A 5 -57.41 -17.59 -4.58
N GLU A 6 -56.74 -17.97 -5.67
CA GLU A 6 -55.37 -18.50 -5.63
C GLU A 6 -54.28 -17.52 -6.15
N GLN A 7 -54.60 -16.24 -6.36
CA GLN A 7 -53.63 -15.23 -6.82
C GLN A 7 -53.00 -14.38 -5.70
N ASN A 8 -52.88 -14.92 -4.49
CA ASN A 8 -52.14 -14.28 -3.39
C ASN A 8 -50.95 -15.13 -2.96
N ILE A 9 -50.05 -15.40 -3.91
CA ILE A 9 -48.71 -15.91 -3.59
C ILE A 9 -47.96 -14.77 -2.90
N LYS A 10 -47.99 -14.82 -1.56
CA LYS A 10 -47.20 -14.00 -0.65
C LYS A 10 -45.74 -14.07 -1.11
N HIS A 11 -45.22 -12.95 -1.61
CA HIS A 11 -43.81 -12.86 -1.95
C HIS A 11 -43.01 -13.15 -0.69
N ALA A 12 -42.24 -14.24 -0.69
CA ALA A 12 -41.38 -14.57 0.43
C ALA A 12 -40.37 -13.42 0.61
N VAL A 13 -40.50 -12.69 1.72
CA VAL A 13 -39.54 -11.64 2.06
C VAL A 13 -38.27 -12.33 2.55
N GLU A 14 -37.17 -12.17 1.81
CA GLU A 14 -35.88 -12.70 2.22
C GLU A 14 -35.44 -12.04 3.54
N VAL A 15 -35.10 -12.86 4.55
CA VAL A 15 -34.68 -12.42 5.89
C VAL A 15 -33.27 -12.87 6.24
N LYS A 16 -32.63 -12.18 7.19
CA LYS A 16 -31.29 -12.48 7.71
C LYS A 16 -31.14 -12.01 9.15
N GLN A 17 -30.38 -12.76 9.95
CA GLN A 17 -30.03 -12.38 11.32
C GLN A 17 -28.87 -11.37 11.35
N CYS A 18 -29.02 -10.29 12.10
CA CYS A 18 -27.98 -9.27 12.30
C CYS A 18 -26.88 -9.77 13.25
N SER A 19 -25.62 -9.73 12.84
CA SER A 19 -24.47 -10.18 13.65
C SER A 19 -24.09 -9.27 14.82
N GLN A 20 -24.89 -8.23 15.12
CA GLN A 20 -24.61 -7.30 16.22
C GLN A 20 -25.75 -7.21 17.22
N CYS A 21 -27.01 -7.19 16.76
CA CYS A 21 -28.18 -7.18 17.65
C CYS A 21 -28.92 -8.52 17.70
N ASN A 22 -28.50 -9.52 16.92
CA ASN A 22 -29.11 -10.85 16.81
C ASN A 22 -30.59 -10.90 16.37
N GLU A 23 -31.18 -9.77 16.00
CA GLU A 23 -32.54 -9.70 15.44
C GLU A 23 -32.59 -10.22 13.99
N ILE A 24 -33.65 -10.96 13.65
CA ILE A 24 -33.98 -11.39 12.28
C ILE A 24 -34.70 -10.23 11.56
N LYS A 25 -34.15 -9.77 10.43
CA LYS A 25 -34.68 -8.62 9.66
C LYS A 25 -34.73 -8.94 8.18
N ALA A 26 -35.61 -8.27 7.44
CA ALA A 26 -35.64 -8.34 5.97
C ALA A 26 -34.30 -7.88 5.38
N LEU A 27 -33.90 -8.43 4.23
CA LEU A 27 -32.63 -8.07 3.56
C LEU A 27 -32.53 -6.58 3.21
N SER A 28 -33.65 -5.89 3.05
CA SER A 28 -33.71 -4.43 2.87
C SER A 28 -33.08 -3.63 4.03
N TYR A 29 -32.98 -4.23 5.23
CA TYR A 29 -32.31 -3.65 6.40
C TYR A 29 -30.78 -3.86 6.39
N PHE A 30 -30.21 -4.44 5.33
CA PHE A 30 -28.77 -4.66 5.21
C PHE A 30 -28.23 -3.93 3.98
N ASN A 31 -27.02 -3.36 4.10
CA ASN A 31 -26.35 -2.75 2.94
C ASN A 31 -25.71 -3.84 2.07
N LYS A 32 -25.87 -3.73 0.75
CA LYS A 32 -25.13 -4.54 -0.23
C LYS A 32 -23.64 -4.17 -0.19
N ARG A 33 -22.75 -5.17 -0.22
CA ARG A 33 -21.31 -5.01 -0.42
C ARG A 33 -20.97 -5.31 -1.87
N TYR A 34 -19.89 -4.68 -2.34
CA TYR A 34 -19.23 -5.04 -3.58
C TYR A 34 -18.18 -6.14 -3.31
N PRO A 35 -17.98 -7.14 -4.19
CA PRO A 35 -18.71 -7.38 -5.45
C PRO A 35 -20.18 -7.75 -5.23
N ILE A 36 -21.00 -7.43 -6.24
CA ILE A 36 -22.47 -7.48 -6.22
C ILE A 36 -22.95 -8.86 -5.74
N GLY A 37 -23.79 -8.87 -4.69
CA GLY A 37 -24.49 -10.08 -4.23
C GLY A 37 -24.38 -10.38 -2.74
N LYS A 38 -23.40 -9.82 -2.02
CA LYS A 38 -23.24 -10.08 -0.58
C LYS A 38 -23.81 -8.94 0.28
N TYR A 39 -24.71 -9.25 1.20
CA TYR A 39 -25.17 -8.29 2.22
C TYR A 39 -24.19 -8.23 3.40
N ARG A 40 -24.06 -7.04 4.02
CA ARG A 40 -23.34 -6.91 5.30
C ARG A 40 -23.91 -7.86 6.37
N THR A 41 -23.08 -8.23 7.34
CA THR A 41 -23.48 -9.08 8.47
C THR A 41 -24.29 -8.30 9.52
N ALA A 42 -24.01 -7.01 9.69
CA ALA A 42 -24.78 -6.11 10.54
C ALA A 42 -25.87 -5.36 9.75
N CYS A 43 -27.02 -5.11 10.39
CA CYS A 43 -28.09 -4.27 9.83
C CYS A 43 -27.64 -2.81 9.71
N LYS A 44 -28.40 -2.01 8.96
CA LYS A 44 -28.15 -0.57 8.71
C LYS A 44 -27.99 0.22 10.01
N ASP A 45 -28.84 -0.02 11.01
CA ASP A 45 -28.80 0.69 12.29
C ASP A 45 -27.53 0.38 13.09
N CYS A 46 -27.21 -0.90 13.22
CA CYS A 46 -26.00 -1.40 13.86
C CYS A 46 -24.74 -0.89 13.15
N ALA A 47 -24.75 -0.86 11.81
CA ALA A 47 -23.69 -0.29 10.99
C ALA A 47 -23.55 1.23 11.21
N ALA A 48 -24.66 1.97 11.29
CA ALA A 48 -24.67 3.41 11.55
C ALA A 48 -24.15 3.75 12.95
N LYS A 49 -24.61 3.01 13.98
CA LYS A 49 -24.10 3.13 15.37
C LYS A 49 -22.59 2.86 15.42
N SER A 50 -22.14 1.79 14.77
CA SER A 50 -20.71 1.46 14.67
C SER A 50 -19.92 2.56 13.95
N ALA A 51 -20.46 3.14 12.88
CA ALA A 51 -19.83 4.22 12.14
C ALA A 51 -19.72 5.50 12.99
N LYS A 52 -20.78 5.90 13.69
CA LYS A 52 -20.77 7.04 14.63
C LYS A 52 -19.73 6.85 15.73
N ARG A 53 -19.71 5.70 16.39
CA ARG A 53 -18.69 5.37 17.40
C ARG A 53 -17.26 5.47 16.84
N ASN A 54 -17.03 5.01 15.62
CA ASN A 54 -15.71 5.12 14.97
C ASN A 54 -15.36 6.56 14.63
N TYR A 55 -16.33 7.36 14.18
CA TYR A 55 -16.16 8.80 13.96
C TYR A 55 -15.81 9.53 15.26
N ASP A 56 -16.54 9.29 16.34
CA ASP A 56 -16.29 9.88 17.67
C ASP A 56 -14.92 9.46 18.20
N LYS A 57 -14.54 8.18 18.06
CA LYS A 57 -13.18 7.71 18.40
C LYS A 57 -12.10 8.43 17.59
N ARG A 58 -12.31 8.68 16.29
CA ARG A 58 -11.35 9.43 15.45
C ARG A 58 -11.26 10.89 15.87
N ARG A 59 -12.40 11.50 16.22
CA ARG A 59 -12.48 12.88 16.71
C ARG A 59 -11.82 13.06 18.08
N GLN A 60 -12.07 12.15 19.03
CA GLN A 60 -11.42 12.13 20.35
C GLN A 60 -9.93 11.85 20.26
N ARG A 61 -9.51 11.03 19.28
CA ARG A 61 -8.09 10.81 18.96
C ARG A 61 -7.42 12.02 18.32
N GLY A 62 -8.12 13.16 18.18
CA GLY A 62 -7.67 14.40 17.55
C GLY A 62 -6.16 14.48 17.63
N SER A 63 -5.51 14.10 16.53
CA SER A 63 -4.08 13.89 16.58
C SER A 63 -3.51 15.27 16.77
N SER A 64 -3.05 15.59 17.98
CA SER A 64 -2.24 16.76 18.23
C SER A 64 -0.91 16.49 17.53
N LYS A 65 -0.95 16.58 16.19
CA LYS A 65 0.21 16.36 15.36
C LYS A 65 1.19 17.42 15.78
N LYS A 66 2.36 16.95 16.16
CA LYS A 66 3.47 17.83 16.45
C LYS A 66 4.08 18.25 15.12
N CYS A 67 4.50 19.50 15.05
CA CYS A 67 5.28 20.03 13.96
C CYS A 67 6.52 19.17 13.80
N LEU A 68 6.79 18.67 12.58
CA LEU A 68 7.93 17.80 12.32
C LEU A 68 9.29 18.49 12.53
N GLN A 69 9.29 19.82 12.61
CA GLN A 69 10.50 20.61 12.82
C GLN A 69 10.75 20.96 14.29
N CYS A 70 9.72 21.43 15.00
CA CYS A 70 9.89 22.04 16.33
C CYS A 70 9.03 21.42 17.43
N GLY A 71 8.26 20.37 17.13
CA GLY A 71 7.45 19.66 18.12
C GLY A 71 6.20 20.41 18.62
N LYS A 72 5.93 21.64 18.18
CA LYS A 72 4.72 22.41 18.56
C LYS A 72 3.45 21.81 17.97
N ASN A 73 2.30 21.98 18.62
CA ASN A 73 1.01 21.55 18.06
C ASN A 73 0.72 22.27 16.73
N VAL A 74 0.26 21.54 15.72
CA VAL A 74 -0.22 22.12 14.46
C VAL A 74 -1.72 22.41 14.53
N LYS A 75 -2.16 23.47 13.86
CA LYS A 75 -3.56 23.95 13.92
C LYS A 75 -4.55 22.98 13.24
N THR A 76 -4.11 22.22 12.24
CA THR A 76 -4.97 21.33 11.44
C THR A 76 -4.25 20.03 11.10
N ASP A 77 -5.02 18.94 10.96
CA ASP A 77 -4.46 17.62 10.60
C ASP A 77 -3.82 17.57 9.20
N ALA A 78 -4.13 18.56 8.36
CA ALA A 78 -3.54 18.74 7.03
C ALA A 78 -2.10 19.27 7.09
N ASN A 79 -1.76 20.03 8.13
CA ASN A 79 -0.47 20.71 8.24
C ASN A 79 0.55 19.83 8.96
N ARG A 80 1.73 19.66 8.35
CA ARG A 80 2.88 18.96 8.96
C ARG A 80 3.77 19.89 9.78
N PHE A 81 3.58 21.20 9.63
CA PHE A 81 4.39 22.24 10.23
C PHE A 81 3.51 23.31 10.86
N CYS A 82 3.98 23.94 11.95
CA CYS A 82 3.24 25.02 12.61
C CYS A 82 3.37 26.38 11.90
N SER A 83 4.34 26.54 10.99
CA SER A 83 4.59 27.77 10.22
C SER A 83 5.35 27.48 8.92
N SER A 84 5.31 28.42 7.98
CA SER A 84 6.11 28.36 6.75
C SER A 84 7.61 28.34 7.03
N SER A 85 8.07 29.07 8.07
CA SER A 85 9.47 29.03 8.52
C SER A 85 9.90 27.61 8.93
N CYS A 86 9.11 26.91 9.74
CA CYS A 86 9.38 25.51 10.10
C CYS A 86 9.39 24.58 8.89
N SER A 87 8.49 24.80 7.92
CA SER A 87 8.49 24.03 6.67
C SER A 87 9.75 24.28 5.84
N ASN A 88 10.18 25.54 5.69
CA ASN A 88 11.36 25.90 4.90
C ASN A 88 12.63 25.33 5.54
N PHE A 89 12.76 25.47 6.85
CA PHE A 89 13.89 24.91 7.59
C PHE A 89 13.95 23.39 7.45
N TYR A 90 12.81 22.71 7.60
CA TYR A 90 12.74 21.25 7.42
C TYR A 90 13.15 20.81 6.00
N ARG A 91 12.77 21.58 4.97
CA ARG A 91 13.15 21.31 3.58
C ARG A 91 14.63 21.55 3.30
N GLY A 92 15.29 22.39 4.10
CA GLY A 92 16.73 22.66 3.97
C GLY A 92 17.61 21.55 4.51
N TYR A 93 17.05 20.58 5.25
CA TYR A 93 17.82 19.42 5.67
C TYR A 93 18.02 18.42 4.52
N GLU A 94 19.24 17.92 4.41
CA GLU A 94 19.61 16.89 3.45
C GLU A 94 20.46 15.80 4.12
N GLY A 95 20.52 14.63 3.48
CA GLY A 95 21.34 13.51 3.93
C GLY A 95 21.03 13.09 5.36
N GLU A 96 22.09 12.94 6.15
CA GLU A 96 22.04 12.46 7.54
C GLU A 96 21.43 13.47 8.52
N ASN A 97 21.44 14.75 8.15
CA ASN A 97 20.89 15.83 8.96
C ASN A 97 19.36 15.91 8.88
N HIS A 98 18.74 15.18 7.95
CA HIS A 98 17.29 15.21 7.78
C HIS A 98 16.58 14.49 8.93
N PRO A 99 15.54 15.06 9.59
CA PRO A 99 14.88 14.46 10.77
C PRO A 99 14.23 13.08 10.54
N ARG A 100 14.08 12.67 9.27
CA ARG A 100 13.62 11.33 8.89
C ARG A 100 14.74 10.43 8.36
N TRP A 101 15.99 10.81 8.59
CA TRP A 101 17.11 9.95 8.33
C TRP A 101 17.01 8.75 9.27
N VAL A 102 17.03 7.54 8.69
CA VAL A 102 16.90 6.27 9.42
C VAL A 102 18.21 5.48 9.40
N GLY A 103 19.32 6.11 9.00
CA GLY A 103 20.59 5.43 8.76
C GLY A 103 20.43 4.32 7.72
N ASP A 104 20.93 3.14 8.04
CA ASP A 104 20.89 1.96 7.16
C ASP A 104 19.59 1.16 7.26
N ASN A 105 18.70 1.51 8.19
CA ASN A 105 17.38 0.89 8.33
C ASN A 105 16.35 1.49 7.35
N ILE A 106 16.78 1.74 6.11
CA ILE A 106 15.95 2.31 5.05
C ILE A 106 15.16 1.20 4.34
N SER A 107 13.89 1.49 4.01
CA SER A 107 13.05 0.53 3.30
C SER A 107 13.55 0.32 1.85
N TYR A 108 13.19 -0.82 1.26
CA TYR A 108 13.43 -1.14 -0.16
C TYR A 108 13.11 0.04 -1.10
N CYS A 109 11.93 0.64 -0.94
CA CYS A 109 11.49 1.79 -1.74
C CYS A 109 12.39 3.02 -1.52
N GLY A 110 12.86 3.22 -0.29
CA GLY A 110 13.80 4.30 0.06
C GLY A 110 15.15 4.11 -0.63
N VAL A 111 15.71 2.90 -0.62
CA VAL A 111 16.98 2.60 -1.30
C VAL A 111 16.85 2.79 -2.81
N HIS A 112 15.76 2.29 -3.43
CA HIS A 112 15.52 2.51 -4.85
C HIS A 112 15.41 4.00 -5.21
N SER A 113 14.75 4.79 -4.35
CA SER A 113 14.64 6.24 -4.54
C SER A 113 16.01 6.92 -4.43
N TRP A 114 16.82 6.51 -3.47
CA TRP A 114 18.20 6.97 -3.32
C TRP A 114 19.05 6.63 -4.55
N MET A 115 18.96 5.41 -5.09
CA MET A 115 19.66 5.02 -6.31
C MET A 115 19.26 5.88 -7.52
N ASN A 116 17.96 6.13 -7.72
CA ASN A 116 17.47 6.98 -8.80
C ASN A 116 17.90 8.45 -8.65
N LYS A 117 18.05 8.95 -7.42
CA LYS A 117 18.48 10.34 -7.17
C LYS A 117 19.97 10.52 -7.40
N ASN A 118 20.79 9.56 -6.97
CA ASN A 118 22.26 9.72 -6.95
C ASN A 118 22.94 9.19 -8.22
N PHE A 119 22.30 8.30 -8.98
CA PHE A 119 22.94 7.67 -10.15
C PHE A 119 22.07 7.75 -11.40
N LYS A 120 22.71 8.07 -12.52
CA LYS A 120 22.09 8.01 -13.84
C LYS A 120 21.96 6.55 -14.28
N LYS A 121 20.78 6.17 -14.77
CA LYS A 121 20.56 4.85 -15.37
C LYS A 121 21.26 4.77 -16.73
N SER A 122 21.93 3.65 -16.98
CA SER A 122 22.33 3.29 -18.33
C SER A 122 21.09 3.19 -19.23
N PRO A 123 21.15 3.62 -20.51
CA PRO A 123 20.05 3.43 -21.45
C PRO A 123 19.90 1.97 -21.90
N ILE A 124 20.86 1.09 -21.57
CA ILE A 124 20.94 -0.29 -22.03
C ILE A 124 20.80 -1.25 -20.84
N CYS A 125 20.01 -2.31 -21.02
CA CYS A 125 19.91 -3.40 -20.05
C CYS A 125 21.23 -4.17 -19.93
N ASN A 126 21.72 -4.39 -18.71
CA ASN A 126 22.96 -5.12 -18.46
C ASN A 126 22.92 -6.59 -18.93
N PHE A 127 21.73 -7.22 -18.99
CA PHE A 127 21.60 -8.63 -19.38
C PHE A 127 21.35 -8.80 -20.87
N CYS A 128 20.21 -8.30 -21.38
CA CYS A 128 19.86 -8.52 -22.78
C CYS A 128 20.53 -7.55 -23.75
N LYS A 129 21.29 -6.56 -23.24
CA LYS A 129 21.99 -5.53 -24.01
C LYS A 129 21.10 -4.69 -24.95
N LYS A 130 19.77 -4.74 -24.75
CA LYS A 130 18.79 -3.97 -25.52
C LYS A 130 18.48 -2.65 -24.85
N THR A 131 18.27 -1.63 -25.67
CA THR A 131 17.64 -0.35 -25.27
C THR A 131 16.13 -0.53 -25.29
N PRO A 132 15.45 -0.50 -24.14
CA PRO A 132 14.01 -0.69 -24.14
C PRO A 132 13.26 0.52 -24.68
N LYS A 133 12.09 0.24 -25.27
CA LYS A 133 11.17 1.25 -25.76
C LYS A 133 10.72 2.15 -24.60
N LYS A 134 10.62 3.44 -24.88
CA LYS A 134 9.96 4.40 -23.99
C LYS A 134 8.45 4.17 -24.01
N GLY A 135 7.80 4.26 -22.85
CA GLY A 135 6.36 4.24 -22.72
C GLY A 135 5.71 5.52 -23.25
N ARG A 136 4.38 5.59 -23.18
CA ARG A 136 3.60 6.78 -23.56
C ARG A 136 3.94 8.02 -22.72
N ASP A 137 4.46 7.81 -21.51
CA ASP A 137 4.93 8.86 -20.60
C ASP A 137 6.42 9.23 -20.83
N GLY A 138 7.05 8.70 -21.88
CA GLY A 138 8.44 8.94 -22.20
C GLY A 138 9.46 8.20 -21.34
N ARG A 139 9.02 7.41 -20.34
CA ARG A 139 9.91 6.67 -19.44
C ARG A 139 10.31 5.32 -20.01
N THR A 140 11.54 4.87 -19.73
CA THR A 140 11.96 3.51 -20.07
C THR A 140 11.52 2.53 -18.99
N ASN A 141 11.39 1.26 -19.35
CA ASN A 141 11.12 0.17 -18.40
C ASN A 141 12.40 -0.38 -17.72
N LEU A 142 13.43 0.46 -17.61
CA LEU A 142 14.69 0.12 -16.94
C LEU A 142 14.59 0.38 -15.45
N GLU A 143 15.00 -0.62 -14.69
CA GLU A 143 14.94 -0.66 -13.24
C GLU A 143 16.31 -0.98 -12.67
N TRP A 144 16.57 -0.47 -11.46
CA TRP A 144 17.70 -0.88 -10.66
C TRP A 144 17.37 -2.25 -10.05
N ALA A 145 18.28 -3.20 -10.21
CA ALA A 145 18.22 -4.51 -9.59
C ALA A 145 19.42 -4.67 -8.66
N ASN A 146 19.18 -5.11 -7.43
CA ASN A 146 20.23 -5.30 -6.43
C ASN A 146 20.88 -6.68 -6.60
N VAL A 147 22.20 -6.73 -6.64
CA VAL A 147 22.95 -7.95 -6.98
C VAL A 147 23.04 -8.90 -5.79
N SER A 148 23.44 -8.39 -4.63
CA SER A 148 23.61 -9.18 -3.40
C SER A 148 22.28 -9.58 -2.75
N GLY A 149 21.22 -8.83 -3.01
CA GLY A 149 19.94 -8.92 -2.31
C GLY A 149 19.90 -8.22 -0.95
N LYS A 150 20.98 -7.53 -0.55
CA LYS A 150 21.10 -6.81 0.74
C LYS A 150 20.65 -5.35 0.66
N TYR A 151 20.39 -4.83 -0.54
CA TYR A 151 19.94 -3.45 -0.78
C TYR A 151 20.89 -2.40 -0.18
N LEU A 152 22.20 -2.61 -0.34
CA LEU A 152 23.21 -1.67 0.15
C LEU A 152 23.17 -0.36 -0.65
N ARG A 153 23.53 0.76 -0.01
CA ARG A 153 23.77 2.05 -0.68
C ARG A 153 25.16 2.12 -1.32
N ASP A 154 25.56 1.02 -1.95
CA ASP A 154 26.80 0.91 -2.71
C ASP A 154 26.45 0.70 -4.18
N ARG A 155 26.86 1.63 -5.06
CA ARG A 155 26.59 1.56 -6.50
C ARG A 155 27.07 0.25 -7.13
N SER A 156 28.12 -0.37 -6.63
CA SER A 156 28.68 -1.61 -7.17
C SER A 156 27.72 -2.80 -7.05
N ASP A 157 26.82 -2.74 -6.05
CA ASP A 157 25.82 -3.78 -5.75
C ASP A 157 24.54 -3.64 -6.59
N TRP A 158 24.58 -2.84 -7.66
CA TRP A 158 23.40 -2.56 -8.48
C TRP A 158 23.69 -2.66 -9.98
N ILE A 159 22.73 -3.24 -10.69
CA ILE A 159 22.72 -3.33 -12.15
C ILE A 159 21.43 -2.76 -12.70
N ILE A 160 21.44 -2.38 -13.98
CA ILE A 160 20.26 -1.86 -14.69
C ILE A 160 19.67 -2.98 -15.54
N LEU A 161 18.43 -3.34 -15.29
CA LEU A 161 17.73 -4.37 -16.04
C LEU A 161 16.42 -3.82 -16.60
N CYS A 162 15.97 -4.32 -17.75
CA CYS A 162 14.59 -4.11 -18.17
C CYS A 162 13.65 -4.95 -17.28
N CYS A 163 12.39 -4.53 -17.12
CA CYS A 163 11.43 -5.24 -16.26
C CYS A 163 11.33 -6.76 -16.53
N LYS A 164 11.53 -7.21 -17.78
CA LYS A 164 11.53 -8.65 -18.13
C LYS A 164 12.74 -9.36 -17.51
N CYS A 165 13.95 -8.88 -17.79
CA CYS A 165 15.18 -9.45 -17.24
C CYS A 165 15.23 -9.32 -15.72
N HIS A 166 14.69 -8.24 -15.16
CA HIS A 166 14.64 -8.04 -13.70
C HIS A 166 13.77 -9.11 -13.03
N LYS A 167 12.56 -9.35 -13.53
CA LYS A 167 11.68 -10.41 -13.01
C LYS A 167 12.28 -11.81 -13.10
N GLU A 168 13.07 -12.07 -14.13
CA GLU A 168 13.76 -13.34 -14.31
C GLU A 168 14.93 -13.48 -13.33
N TYR A 169 15.72 -12.41 -13.20
CA TYR A 169 16.80 -12.31 -12.23
C TYR A 169 16.31 -12.52 -10.79
N ASP A 170 15.21 -11.89 -10.40
CA ASP A 170 14.62 -12.04 -9.07
C ASP A 170 14.14 -13.47 -8.81
N ARG A 171 13.57 -14.15 -9.82
CA ARG A 171 13.15 -15.55 -9.69
C ARG A 171 14.34 -16.47 -9.47
N GLU A 172 15.41 -16.31 -10.23
CA GLU A 172 16.59 -17.15 -10.08
C GLU A 172 17.32 -16.85 -8.76
N THR A 173 17.51 -15.58 -8.42
CA THR A 173 18.12 -15.22 -7.13
C THR A 173 17.27 -15.68 -5.95
N TYR A 174 15.94 -15.66 -6.05
CA TYR A 174 15.05 -16.22 -5.03
C TYR A 174 15.22 -17.74 -4.88
N LYS A 175 15.29 -18.49 -5.98
CA LYS A 175 15.56 -19.95 -5.94
C LYS A 175 16.90 -20.26 -5.29
N HIS A 176 17.96 -19.54 -5.66
CA HIS A 176 19.29 -19.72 -5.08
C HIS A 176 19.29 -19.42 -3.57
N ARG A 177 18.70 -18.29 -3.15
CA ARG A 177 18.58 -17.94 -1.72
C ARG A 177 17.77 -18.97 -0.94
N ARG A 178 16.70 -19.52 -1.53
CA ARG A 178 15.90 -20.58 -0.90
C ARG A 178 16.67 -21.89 -0.77
N ARG A 179 17.42 -22.30 -1.80
CA ARG A 179 18.28 -23.49 -1.75
C ARG A 179 19.40 -23.35 -0.72
N ALA A 180 20.01 -22.16 -0.64
CA ALA A 180 21.00 -21.81 0.37
C ALA A 180 20.46 -21.94 1.79
N ALA A 181 19.29 -21.34 2.05
CA ALA A 181 18.61 -21.40 3.34
C ALA A 181 18.22 -22.84 3.72
N ASN A 182 18.00 -23.71 2.73
CA ASN A 182 17.67 -25.12 2.92
C ASN A 182 18.89 -26.05 2.93
N GLY A 183 20.13 -25.53 2.93
CA GLY A 183 21.35 -26.35 2.97
C GLY A 183 21.61 -27.20 1.70
N GLN A 184 20.92 -26.92 0.59
CA GLN A 184 21.04 -27.68 -0.66
C GLN A 184 22.05 -27.02 -1.61
N TYR A 185 23.34 -27.08 -1.27
CA TYR A 185 24.41 -26.89 -2.25
C TYR A 185 25.06 -28.25 -2.50
N ALA A 186 24.70 -28.88 -3.62
CA ALA A 186 25.53 -29.92 -4.19
C ALA A 186 26.81 -29.26 -4.68
N SER A 187 27.92 -29.66 -4.08
CA SER A 187 29.28 -29.42 -4.54
C SER A 187 29.41 -29.88 -6.00
N ASN A 188 29.82 -28.95 -6.87
CA ASN A 188 30.43 -29.27 -8.16
C ASN A 188 31.89 -28.84 -8.10
#